data_AF-A0A7Y2BGH2-F1
#
_entry.id   AF-A0A7Y2BGH2-F1
#
_cell.length_a   1.000
_cell.length_b   1.000
_cell.length_c   1.000
_cell.angle_alpha   90.00
_cell.angle_beta   90.00
_cell.angle_gamma   90.00
#
_symmetry.space_group_name_H-M   'P 1'
#
loop_
_entity.id
_entity.type
_entity.pdbx_description
1 polymer ?
#
loop_
_entity_poly.entity_id
_entity_poly.type
_entity_poly.pdbx_seq_one_letter_code
_entity_poly.pdbx_strand_id
1 'polypeptide(L)'
;TVTEAVVEFARPPRPLFADADCRPSPNRLTFRTKPDDGISLSMQTKKPGPSMVSRPIDLHLEHDRPRGRDAYDRLIGDALRGDPGLFARQDGVMQAWRVVDRALADARSVVPYPRGSWGPSEADALLGADWRWLTA
;
A
#
# COMPACT_ATOMS: atom_id res chain seq x y z
N THR A 1 -9.05 -4.60 10.79
CA THR A 1 -8.21 -3.50 10.26
C THR A 1 -7.20 -4.10 9.31
N VAL A 2 -6.96 -3.47 8.17
CA VAL A 2 -6.00 -3.92 7.16
C VAL A 2 -4.71 -3.10 7.30
N THR A 3 -3.57 -3.71 7.02
CA THR A 3 -2.29 -3.00 6.90
C THR A 3 -1.64 -3.44 5.61
N GLU A 4 -1.39 -2.48 4.71
CA GLU A 4 -0.83 -2.76 3.40
C GLU A 4 0.00 -1.58 2.86
N ALA A 5 0.86 -1.88 1.90
CA ALA A 5 1.59 -0.92 1.09
C ALA A 5 1.32 -1.24 -0.38
N VAL A 6 0.85 -0.26 -1.15
CA VAL A 6 0.53 -0.41 -2.57
C VAL A 6 1.46 0.44 -3.40
N VAL A 7 2.09 -0.18 -4.39
CA VAL A 7 2.90 0.49 -5.42
C VAL A 7 2.12 0.47 -6.72
N GLU A 8 1.70 1.64 -7.20
CA GLU A 8 1.11 1.79 -8.53
C GLU A 8 2.21 2.13 -9.55
N PHE A 9 2.31 1.34 -10.61
CA PHE A 9 3.31 1.56 -11.66
C PHE A 9 2.83 2.61 -12.66
N ALA A 10 3.76 3.43 -13.15
CA ALA A 10 3.49 4.31 -14.28
C ALA A 10 3.02 3.50 -15.50
N ARG A 11 2.14 4.12 -16.30
CA ARG A 11 1.65 3.47 -17.52
C ARG A 11 2.81 3.29 -18.52
N PRO A 12 2.85 2.18 -19.26
CA PRO A 12 3.86 1.99 -20.28
C PRO A 12 3.72 3.09 -21.36
N PRO A 13 4.83 3.59 -21.93
CA PRO A 13 4.78 4.62 -22.98
C PRO A 13 3.97 4.21 -24.21
N ARG A 14 3.87 2.90 -24.48
CA ARG A 14 3.05 2.32 -25.55
C ARG A 14 2.13 1.25 -24.97
N PRO A 15 0.80 1.42 -25.04
CA PRO A 15 -0.13 0.38 -24.64
C PRO A 15 -0.21 -0.69 -25.73
N LEU A 16 0.24 -1.90 -25.43
CA LEU A 16 0.25 -3.02 -26.39
C LEU A 16 -1.14 -3.61 -26.68
N PHE A 17 -2.14 -3.32 -25.85
CA PHE A 17 -3.47 -3.96 -25.89
C PHE A 17 -4.60 -2.92 -25.77
N ALA A 18 -4.63 -1.96 -26.69
CA ALA A 18 -5.56 -0.82 -26.66
C ALA A 18 -6.17 -0.47 -28.03
N ASP A 19 -6.47 -1.46 -28.88
CA ASP A 19 -7.08 -1.23 -30.21
C ASP A 19 -8.54 -0.75 -30.16
N ALA A 20 -9.14 -0.65 -28.97
CA ALA A 20 -10.45 -0.06 -28.71
C ALA A 20 -10.27 1.10 -27.70
N ASP A 21 -11.32 1.85 -27.36
CA ASP A 21 -11.36 2.83 -26.24
C ASP A 21 -10.99 2.24 -24.84
N CYS A 22 -10.46 1.02 -24.81
CA CYS A 22 -9.79 0.39 -23.71
C CYS A 22 -8.57 1.21 -23.26
N ARG A 23 -8.65 1.75 -22.05
CA ARG A 23 -7.51 2.29 -21.31
C ARG A 23 -7.11 1.25 -20.26
N PRO A 24 -6.01 0.50 -20.45
CA PRO A 24 -5.56 -0.48 -19.46
C PRO A 24 -5.30 0.20 -18.12
N SER A 25 -5.71 -0.43 -17.01
CA SER A 25 -5.38 0.09 -15.69
C SER A 25 -3.88 -0.02 -15.44
N PRO A 26 -3.30 0.86 -14.61
CA PRO A 26 -1.94 0.70 -14.11
C PRO A 26 -1.74 -0.68 -13.46
N ASN A 27 -0.53 -1.21 -13.58
CA ASN A 27 -0.13 -2.38 -12.79
C ASN A 27 0.01 -1.96 -11.32
N ARG A 28 -0.23 -2.88 -10.40
CA ARG A 28 -0.11 -2.63 -8.95
C ARG A 28 0.56 -3.78 -8.23
N LEU A 29 1.50 -3.48 -7.36
CA LEU A 29 2.10 -4.42 -6.43
C LEU A 29 1.65 -4.07 -5.01
N THR A 30 0.93 -4.97 -4.37
CA THR A 30 0.39 -4.79 -3.02
C THR A 30 1.08 -5.75 -2.07
N PHE A 31 1.64 -5.21 -0.99
CA PHE A 31 2.13 -5.96 0.15
C PHE A 31 1.11 -5.84 1.26
N ARG A 32 0.52 -6.95 1.70
CA ARG A 32 -0.40 -6.99 2.85
C ARG A 32 0.31 -7.65 4.02
N THR A 33 0.20 -7.03 5.19
CA THR A 33 0.83 -7.52 6.44
C THR A 33 -0.21 -7.89 7.51
N LYS A 34 -1.44 -7.38 7.40
CA LYS A 34 -2.56 -7.78 8.28
C LYS A 34 -3.86 -7.71 7.49
N PRO A 35 -4.82 -8.64 7.69
CA PRO A 35 -4.77 -9.78 8.63
C PRO A 35 -3.89 -10.95 8.16
N ASP A 36 -3.73 -11.12 6.85
CA ASP A 36 -2.97 -12.21 6.24
C ASP A 36 -1.79 -11.65 5.46
N ASP A 37 -0.60 -12.19 5.73
CA ASP A 37 0.62 -11.80 5.04
C ASP A 37 0.59 -12.31 3.60
N GLY A 38 0.70 -11.40 2.65
CA GLY A 38 0.63 -11.77 1.24
C GLY A 38 1.14 -10.68 0.32
N ILE A 39 1.47 -11.10 -0.91
CA ILE A 39 1.85 -10.21 -2.00
C ILE A 39 0.90 -10.46 -3.15
N SER A 40 0.31 -9.39 -3.71
CA SER A 40 -0.47 -9.49 -4.93
C SER A 40 0.06 -8.57 -6.02
N LEU A 41 0.12 -9.07 -7.25
CA LEU A 41 0.48 -8.30 -8.43
C LEU A 41 -0.69 -8.27 -9.41
N SER A 42 -1.32 -7.11 -9.54
CA SER A 42 -2.35 -6.83 -10.54
C SER A 42 -1.69 -6.32 -11.82
N MET A 43 -1.94 -7.00 -12.93
CA MET A 43 -1.35 -6.64 -14.23
C MET A 43 -2.31 -6.83 -15.39
N GLN A 44 -1.97 -6.27 -16.55
CA GLN A 44 -2.77 -6.37 -17.77
C GLN A 44 -2.25 -7.48 -18.68
N THR A 45 -3.15 -8.33 -19.19
CA THR A 45 -2.83 -9.35 -20.21
C THR A 45 -3.77 -9.23 -21.41
N LYS A 46 -3.37 -9.76 -22.57
CA LYS A 46 -4.24 -9.81 -23.76
C LYS A 46 -5.46 -10.68 -23.46
N LYS A 47 -6.66 -10.16 -23.75
CA LYS A 47 -7.88 -10.96 -23.78
C LYS A 47 -7.79 -11.97 -24.94
N PRO A 48 -8.01 -13.28 -24.70
CA PRO A 48 -8.09 -14.25 -25.79
C PRO A 48 -9.14 -13.85 -26.83
N GLY A 49 -8.77 -13.91 -28.10
CA GLY A 49 -9.61 -13.50 -29.22
C GLY A 49 -8.87 -12.64 -30.25
N PRO A 50 -9.58 -12.25 -31.33
CA PRO A 50 -9.00 -11.49 -32.44
C PRO A 50 -8.72 -10.02 -32.08
N SER A 51 -9.40 -9.46 -31.07
CA SER A 51 -9.20 -8.08 -30.64
C SER A 51 -7.93 -7.91 -29.79
N MET A 52 -7.29 -6.75 -29.88
CA MET A 52 -6.16 -6.36 -29.02
C MET A 52 -6.64 -5.49 -27.86
N VAL A 53 -7.41 -6.11 -26.97
CA VAL A 53 -7.89 -5.48 -25.74
C VAL A 53 -7.27 -6.16 -24.52
N SER A 54 -6.94 -5.38 -23.50
CA SER A 54 -6.41 -5.91 -22.25
C SER A 54 -7.53 -6.43 -21.34
N ARG A 55 -7.17 -7.35 -20.44
CA ARG A 55 -7.94 -7.70 -19.25
C ARG A 55 -7.01 -7.71 -18.03
N PRO A 56 -7.48 -7.27 -16.85
CA PRO A 56 -6.71 -7.42 -15.63
C PRO A 56 -6.59 -8.90 -15.25
N ILE A 57 -5.45 -9.26 -14.67
CA ILE A 57 -5.23 -10.50 -13.94
C ILE A 57 -4.53 -10.17 -12.62
N ASP A 58 -4.85 -10.95 -11.59
CA ASP A 58 -4.24 -10.83 -10.28
C ASP A 58 -3.43 -12.10 -10.01
N LEU A 59 -2.15 -11.92 -9.68
CA LEU A 59 -1.29 -12.98 -9.15
C LEU A 59 -1.24 -12.82 -7.64
N HIS A 60 -1.61 -13.86 -6.91
CA HIS A 60 -1.58 -13.88 -5.46
C HIS A 60 -0.50 -14.85 -4.97
N LEU A 61 0.38 -14.35 -4.11
CA LEU A 61 1.28 -15.16 -3.31
C LEU A 61 0.83 -15.02 -1.86
N GLU A 62 0.18 -16.05 -1.36
CA GLU A 62 -0.18 -16.16 0.04
C GLU A 62 0.93 -16.91 0.76
N HIS A 63 1.36 -16.35 1.88
CA HIS A 63 2.41 -16.96 2.68
C HIS A 63 1.78 -17.80 3.78
N ASP A 64 1.59 -19.08 3.51
CA ASP A 64 1.09 -20.07 4.48
C ASP A 64 2.18 -20.39 5.51
N ARG A 65 2.52 -19.43 6.37
CA ARG A 65 3.30 -19.70 7.56
C ARG A 65 2.36 -20.03 8.72
N PRO A 66 2.67 -21.08 9.52
CA PRO A 66 2.01 -21.25 10.80
C PRO A 66 2.13 -19.94 11.57
N ARG A 67 1.06 -19.53 12.27
CA ARG A 67 0.99 -18.27 13.05
C ARG A 67 2.37 -17.94 13.60
N GLY A 68 2.99 -16.89 13.05
CA GLY A 68 4.33 -16.50 13.44
C GLY A 68 4.40 -16.27 14.94
N ARG A 69 5.62 -16.36 15.52
CA ARG A 69 5.85 -15.89 16.89
C ARG A 69 5.23 -14.50 17.05
N ASP A 70 4.63 -14.25 18.20
CA ASP A 70 4.09 -12.93 18.53
C ASP A 70 5.17 -11.86 18.26
N ALA A 71 4.74 -10.68 17.80
CA ALA A 71 5.65 -9.59 17.51
C ALA A 71 6.56 -9.28 18.71
N TYR A 72 6.02 -9.38 19.94
CA TYR A 72 6.80 -9.19 21.16
C TYR A 72 7.79 -10.32 21.42
N ASP A 73 7.41 -11.59 21.24
CA ASP A 73 8.33 -12.72 21.40
C ASP A 73 9.53 -12.60 20.48
N ARG A 74 9.29 -12.15 19.25
CA ARG A 74 10.34 -11.91 18.27
C ARG A 74 11.28 -10.78 18.71
N LEU A 75 10.72 -9.62 19.08
CA LEU A 75 11.52 -8.45 19.51
C LEU A 75 12.34 -8.75 20.76
N ILE A 76 11.77 -9.45 21.75
CA ILE A 76 12.50 -9.86 22.95
C ILE A 76 13.63 -10.84 22.57
N GLY A 77 13.34 -11.82 21.70
CA GLY A 77 14.34 -12.75 21.21
C GLY A 77 15.49 -12.08 20.46
N ASP A 78 15.20 -11.06 19.63
CA ASP A 78 16.20 -10.28 18.91
C ASP A 78 17.05 -9.44 19.87
N ALA A 79 16.43 -8.79 20.88
CA ALA A 79 17.13 -8.05 21.92
C ALA A 79 18.10 -8.92 22.72
N LEU A 80 17.68 -10.12 23.13
CA LEU A 80 18.52 -11.07 23.86
C LEU A 80 19.71 -11.57 23.03
N ARG A 81 19.56 -11.64 21.69
CA ARG A 81 20.64 -11.97 20.76
C ARG A 81 21.52 -10.78 20.37
N GLY A 82 21.16 -9.57 20.80
CA GLY A 82 21.84 -8.34 20.39
C GLY A 82 21.64 -8.00 18.92
N ASP A 83 20.54 -8.44 18.30
CA ASP A 83 20.18 -8.11 16.91
C ASP A 83 19.32 -6.83 16.88
N PRO A 84 19.85 -5.70 16.39
CA PRO A 84 19.13 -4.44 16.36
C PRO A 84 18.22 -4.28 15.13
N GLY A 85 18.12 -5.28 14.24
CA GLY A 85 17.51 -5.13 12.91
C GLY A 85 16.05 -4.68 12.89
N LEU A 86 15.29 -4.92 13.98
CA LEU A 86 13.89 -4.49 14.13
C LEU A 86 13.70 -3.28 15.04
N PHE A 87 14.78 -2.70 15.56
CA PHE A 87 14.74 -1.54 16.44
C PHE A 87 15.06 -0.27 15.67
N ALA A 88 14.26 0.77 15.86
CA ALA A 88 14.52 2.06 15.25
C ALA A 88 15.80 2.67 15.83
N ARG A 89 16.72 3.09 14.94
CA ARG A 89 17.93 3.82 15.33
C ARG A 89 17.58 5.25 15.75
N GLN A 90 18.36 5.80 16.67
CA GLN A 90 18.16 7.15 17.21
C GLN A 90 18.09 8.22 16.12
N ASP A 91 19.00 8.19 15.14
CA ASP A 91 19.02 9.13 14.02
C ASP A 91 17.72 9.08 13.21
N GLY A 92 17.24 7.89 12.88
CA GLY A 92 15.96 7.68 12.22
C GLY A 92 14.77 8.22 13.02
N VAL A 93 14.75 7.98 14.34
CA VAL A 93 13.71 8.50 15.25
C VAL A 93 13.73 10.02 15.28
N MET A 94 14.90 10.65 15.37
CA MET A 94 15.01 12.11 15.36
C MET A 94 14.53 12.73 14.04
N GLN A 95 14.78 12.07 12.89
CA GLN A 95 14.26 12.53 11.61
C GLN A 95 12.74 12.37 11.52
N ALA A 96 12.19 11.28 12.05
CA ALA A 96 10.74 11.07 12.10
C ALA A 96 10.06 12.17 12.93
N TRP A 97 10.59 12.51 14.10
CA TRP A 97 10.10 13.62 14.92
C TRP A 97 10.15 14.94 14.17
N ARG A 98 11.28 15.28 13.53
CA ARG A 98 11.42 16.51 12.74
C ARG A 98 10.33 16.65 11.65
N VAL A 99 9.91 15.54 11.05
CA VAL A 99 8.83 15.54 10.04
C VAL A 99 7.47 15.76 10.69
N VAL A 100 7.18 15.04 11.78
CA VAL A 100 5.86 15.04 12.44
C VAL A 100 5.61 16.30 13.27
N ASP A 101 6.65 16.94 13.82
CA ASP A 101 6.53 18.14 14.67
C ASP A 101 5.71 19.26 14.01
N ARG A 102 5.86 19.44 12.69
CA ARG A 102 5.08 20.44 11.94
C ARG A 102 3.59 20.14 11.93
N ALA A 103 3.22 18.87 11.84
CA ALA A 103 1.82 18.45 11.89
C ALA A 103 1.26 18.54 13.31
N LEU A 104 2.08 18.32 14.34
CA LEU A 104 1.67 18.45 15.74
C LEU A 104 1.48 19.91 16.18
N ALA A 105 2.26 20.83 15.62
CA ALA A 105 2.11 22.27 15.88
C ALA A 105 0.90 22.90 15.15
N ASP A 106 0.27 22.17 14.23
CA ASP A 106 -0.88 22.63 13.47
C ASP A 106 -2.15 22.60 14.33
N ALA A 107 -2.74 23.77 14.57
CA ALA A 107 -3.94 23.93 15.39
C ALA A 107 -5.25 23.84 14.59
N ARG A 108 -5.22 23.29 13.36
CA ARG A 108 -6.44 23.09 12.57
C ARG A 108 -7.46 22.21 13.30
N SER A 109 -8.74 22.57 13.14
CA SER A 109 -9.85 21.81 13.72
C SER A 109 -9.95 20.41 13.12
N VAL A 110 -10.25 19.42 13.95
CA VAL A 110 -10.52 18.05 13.51
C VAL A 110 -11.78 18.01 12.65
N VAL A 111 -11.69 17.36 11.50
CA VAL A 111 -12.84 17.14 10.61
C VAL A 111 -13.53 15.82 11.01
N PRO A 112 -14.78 15.84 11.47
CA PRO A 112 -15.50 14.63 11.85
C PRO A 112 -15.89 13.82 10.61
N TYR A 113 -15.98 12.49 10.78
CA TYR A 113 -16.44 11.58 9.74
C TYR A 113 -17.30 10.46 10.35
N PRO A 114 -18.25 9.88 9.60
CA PRO A 114 -19.08 8.79 10.09
C PRO A 114 -18.26 7.56 10.49
N ARG A 115 -18.62 6.92 11.60
CA ARG A 115 -18.02 5.64 12.02
C ARG A 115 -18.20 4.58 10.92
N GLY A 116 -17.11 3.91 10.56
CA GLY A 116 -17.09 2.88 9.52
C GLY A 116 -16.86 3.42 8.10
N SER A 117 -16.83 4.74 7.92
CA SER A 117 -16.28 5.33 6.68
C SER A 117 -14.75 5.39 6.74
N TRP A 118 -14.13 5.67 5.58
CA TRP A 118 -12.67 5.76 5.42
C TRP A 118 -12.05 7.07 5.90
N GLY A 119 -12.88 8.03 6.29
CA GLY A 119 -12.42 9.35 6.71
C GLY A 119 -13.24 10.47 6.07
N PRO A 120 -12.84 11.73 6.33
CA PRO A 120 -13.44 12.90 5.68
C PRO A 120 -13.04 12.97 4.20
N SER A 121 -13.92 13.51 3.35
CA SER A 121 -13.67 13.69 1.92
C SER A 121 -12.47 14.59 1.62
N GLU A 122 -12.12 15.46 2.55
CA GLU A 122 -10.96 16.32 2.51
C GLU A 122 -9.65 15.52 2.47
N ALA A 123 -9.65 14.27 2.94
CA ALA A 123 -8.51 13.37 2.82
C ALA A 123 -8.27 12.93 1.36
N ASP A 124 -9.30 12.84 0.52
CA ASP A 124 -9.15 12.54 -0.91
C ASP A 124 -8.45 13.69 -1.64
N ALA A 125 -8.72 14.93 -1.23
CA ALA A 125 -8.12 16.12 -1.82
C ALA A 125 -6.60 16.24 -1.55
N LEU A 126 -6.06 15.55 -0.54
CA LEU A 126 -4.63 15.58 -0.19
C LEU A 126 -3.73 14.94 -1.26
N LEU A 127 -4.26 13.98 -2.03
CA LEU A 127 -3.49 13.24 -3.01
C LEU A 127 -3.27 14.04 -4.32
N GLY A 128 -4.07 15.08 -4.55
CA GLY A 128 -4.08 15.85 -5.80
C GLY A 128 -4.89 15.18 -6.91
N ALA A 129 -5.04 15.86 -8.06
CA ALA A 129 -5.96 15.43 -9.12
C ALA A 129 -5.56 14.11 -9.83
N ASP A 130 -4.27 13.78 -9.81
CA ASP A 130 -3.72 12.61 -10.52
C ASP A 130 -3.72 11.33 -9.66
N TRP A 131 -4.02 11.46 -8.36
CA TRP A 131 -3.91 10.36 -7.40
C TRP A 131 -5.22 10.15 -6.65
N ARG A 132 -5.45 8.91 -6.22
CA ARG A 132 -6.61 8.52 -5.42
C ARG A 132 -6.22 7.41 -4.47
N TRP A 133 -6.92 7.30 -3.35
CA TRP A 133 -6.77 6.15 -2.46
C TRP A 133 -7.14 4.87 -3.23
N LEU A 134 -6.27 3.86 -3.13
CA LEU A 134 -6.42 2.61 -3.89
C LEU A 134 -7.29 1.59 -3.16
N THR A 135 -7.37 1.73 -1.84
CA THR A 135 -8.17 0.91 -0.94
C THR A 135 -9.06 1.83 -0.12
N ALA A 136 -10.15 2.21 -0.82
CA ALA A 136 -11.43 2.72 -0.36
C ALA A 136 -12.36 1.63 0.23
#